data_AF-A0A9P9GZU4-F1
#
_entry.id   AF-A0A9P9GZU4-F1
#
_cell.length_a   1.000
_cell.length_b   1.000
_cell.length_c   1.000
_cell.angle_alpha   90.00
_cell.angle_beta   90.00
_cell.angle_gamma   90.00
#
_symmetry.space_group_name_H-M   'P 1'
#
loop_
_entity.id
_entity.type
_entity.pdbx_description
1 polymer ?
#
loop_
_entity_poly.entity_id
_entity_poly.type
_entity_poly.pdbx_seq_one_letter_code
_entity_poly.pdbx_strand_id
1 'polypeptide(L)'
;MQPLGLVLLALCSISFAAECFSHQKRILNIPTADQIRAAITSQRSLETICRRTWPVDDEQQVQNTFNHGHLLLGVQRAHNSIPLRYCMDALKDIIAQCIEGAGLWRGFWDLDGELYNISNSNYPHNPLLPGDDGGPSSLEPNISPCDYPKHHPAAFVDSGAAQYLEDFLAIQGDDNWFFAMERGATNGQGTAELPSCGVIEGANCSPSKDCREYTSTEFYYIRLVSGLINQFFTRAHEKLQDETILNILAIDEIIADFKPDPTHAVDPNIFNTMAGAPAMAGAVAGAAPGPAGVIVRSQASVHLKTIFDETRKSMATLLARLFGNRDVKYSLSNLVDGMKSRGFQPVADDWVPAAVILSMPWMGESESADLTGSLTEGVHFMNQRLVGVTLKAMGYLVMMIKNYSESECSEIEGAQFIDNDCYAVSTGSRGLSYKFMGAEDIKLLPEKYGIDMVEFFKNIRECSTLGDDLGVGSLTVYPACFFNLDLALHVS
;
A
#
# COMPACT_ATOMS: atom_id res chain seq x y z
N MET A 1 -22.66 59.96 26.13
CA MET A 1 -21.65 58.96 26.51
C MET A 1 -22.37 57.68 26.88
N GLN A 2 -22.52 56.78 25.91
CA GLN A 2 -22.98 55.39 25.99
C GLN A 2 -22.44 54.67 24.72
N PRO A 3 -22.20 53.36 24.77
CA PRO A 3 -21.08 52.74 24.06
C PRO A 3 -21.44 52.23 22.66
N LEU A 4 -20.67 52.65 21.65
CA LEU A 4 -20.65 52.06 20.30
C LEU A 4 -19.77 50.80 20.21
N GLY A 5 -19.21 50.32 21.32
CA GLY A 5 -18.15 49.30 21.36
C GLY A 5 -18.60 47.84 21.35
N LEU A 6 -19.91 47.55 21.31
CA LEU A 6 -20.43 46.17 21.45
C LEU A 6 -21.05 45.57 20.19
N VAL A 7 -21.07 46.30 19.07
CA VAL A 7 -21.65 45.81 17.79
C VAL A 7 -20.59 45.24 16.83
N LEU A 8 -19.30 45.46 17.06
CA LEU A 8 -18.21 44.99 16.18
C LEU A 8 -17.60 43.64 16.55
N LEU A 9 -18.01 43.01 17.67
CA LEU A 9 -17.55 41.67 18.09
C LEU A 9 -18.50 40.54 17.68
N ALA A 10 -19.59 40.83 16.96
CA ALA A 10 -20.61 39.85 16.56
C ALA A 10 -20.56 39.46 15.06
N LEU A 11 -19.51 39.84 14.31
CA LEU A 11 -19.43 39.62 12.85
C LEU A 11 -18.19 38.84 12.36
N CYS A 12 -17.38 38.29 13.26
CA CYS A 12 -16.37 37.29 12.89
C CYS A 12 -16.77 35.90 13.39
N SER A 13 -17.97 35.45 13.04
CA SER A 13 -18.19 34.01 12.89
C SER A 13 -17.36 33.60 11.68
N ILE A 14 -16.14 33.14 11.92
CA ILE A 14 -15.32 32.53 10.87
C ILE A 14 -16.07 31.25 10.48
N SER A 15 -16.96 31.35 9.49
CA SER A 15 -17.50 30.17 8.84
C SER A 15 -16.34 29.51 8.11
N PHE A 16 -15.87 28.39 8.64
CA PHE A 16 -14.87 27.57 7.95
C PHE A 16 -15.54 26.96 6.72
N ALA A 17 -15.11 27.43 5.55
CA ALA A 17 -15.63 26.91 4.29
C ALA A 17 -15.03 25.52 4.03
N ALA A 18 -15.86 24.57 3.61
CA ALA A 18 -15.36 23.30 3.09
C ALA A 18 -14.63 23.55 1.77
N GLU A 19 -13.52 22.87 1.56
CA GLU A 19 -12.80 22.92 0.30
C GLU A 19 -13.33 21.84 -0.64
N CYS A 20 -13.85 22.28 -1.79
CA CYS A 20 -14.54 21.42 -2.73
C CYS A 20 -13.66 21.10 -3.94
N PHE A 21 -13.57 19.81 -4.29
CA PHE A 21 -12.67 19.36 -5.33
C PHE A 21 -13.36 19.20 -6.69
N SER A 22 -12.94 19.98 -7.68
CA SER A 22 -13.60 20.05 -8.98
C SER A 22 -13.44 18.81 -9.87
N HIS A 23 -12.51 17.90 -9.57
CA HIS A 23 -12.26 16.71 -10.40
C HIS A 23 -13.33 15.63 -10.28
N GLN A 24 -14.19 15.68 -9.26
CA GLN A 24 -15.37 14.82 -9.14
C GLN A 24 -16.67 15.59 -9.35
N LYS A 25 -16.79 16.29 -10.49
CA LYS A 25 -18.02 17.01 -10.83
C LYS A 25 -19.15 16.04 -11.18
N ARG A 26 -20.35 16.24 -10.63
CA ARG A 26 -21.50 15.40 -10.97
C ARG A 26 -21.86 15.60 -12.44
N ILE A 27 -21.80 14.53 -13.22
CA ILE A 27 -22.06 14.54 -14.67
C ILE A 27 -23.56 14.32 -14.94
N LEU A 28 -24.27 13.66 -14.01
CA LEU A 28 -25.69 13.33 -14.12
C LEU A 28 -26.50 14.06 -13.03
N ASN A 29 -27.75 14.41 -13.35
CA ASN A 29 -28.70 14.97 -12.40
C ASN A 29 -29.23 13.92 -11.39
N ILE A 30 -28.76 12.68 -11.49
CA ILE A 30 -29.14 11.57 -10.61
C ILE A 30 -27.85 10.96 -10.06
N PRO A 31 -27.75 10.81 -8.73
CA PRO A 31 -28.65 11.35 -7.72
C PRO A 31 -28.50 12.87 -7.59
N THR A 32 -29.60 13.51 -7.26
CA THR A 32 -29.64 14.94 -6.92
C THR A 32 -28.85 15.21 -5.63
N ALA A 33 -28.48 16.46 -5.40
CA ALA A 33 -27.80 16.84 -4.15
C ALA A 33 -28.62 16.48 -2.90
N ASP A 34 -29.95 16.66 -2.98
CA ASP A 34 -30.88 16.32 -1.91
C ASP A 34 -30.92 14.81 -1.61
N GLN A 35 -30.86 13.98 -2.65
CA GLN A 35 -30.81 12.52 -2.53
C GLN A 35 -29.51 12.07 -1.85
N ILE A 36 -28.37 12.63 -2.27
CA ILE A 36 -27.07 12.36 -1.65
C ILE A 36 -27.07 12.81 -0.19
N ARG A 37 -27.57 14.03 0.09
CA ARG A 37 -27.72 14.53 1.45
C ARG A 37 -28.60 13.60 2.27
N ALA A 38 -29.75 13.16 1.75
CA ALA A 38 -30.67 12.30 2.48
C ALA A 38 -30.04 10.94 2.82
N ALA A 39 -29.29 10.35 1.89
CA ALA A 39 -28.55 9.11 2.12
C ALA A 39 -27.52 9.27 3.26
N ILE A 40 -26.69 10.30 3.17
CA ILE A 40 -25.65 10.58 4.17
C ILE A 40 -26.26 10.96 5.53
N THR A 41 -27.22 11.89 5.52
CA THR A 41 -27.81 12.48 6.74
C THR A 41 -28.93 11.66 7.35
N SER A 42 -29.19 10.46 6.83
CA SER A 42 -30.09 9.50 7.48
C SER A 42 -29.68 9.41 8.96
N GLN A 43 -30.59 9.82 9.85
CA GLN A 43 -30.24 10.36 11.18
C GLN A 43 -29.44 9.38 12.05
N ARG A 44 -29.51 8.07 11.76
CA ARG A 44 -28.74 7.03 12.44
C ARG A 44 -27.28 6.95 11.97
N SER A 45 -26.96 7.30 10.73
CA SER A 45 -25.64 7.10 10.14
C SER A 45 -24.64 8.14 10.64
N LEU A 46 -24.88 9.44 10.39
CA LEU A 46 -23.97 10.51 10.85
C LEU A 46 -23.84 10.56 12.38
N GLU A 47 -24.94 10.39 13.12
CA GLU A 47 -24.87 10.41 14.58
C GLU A 47 -24.04 9.24 15.11
N THR A 48 -24.16 8.05 14.52
CA THR A 48 -23.35 6.89 14.89
C THR A 48 -21.88 7.17 14.58
N ILE A 49 -21.57 7.66 13.38
CA ILE A 49 -20.22 8.02 12.94
C ILE A 49 -19.58 9.01 13.91
N CYS A 50 -20.26 10.12 14.22
CA CYS A 50 -19.66 11.20 14.99
C CYS A 50 -19.67 10.97 16.51
N ARG A 51 -20.57 10.16 17.07
CA ARG A 51 -20.72 9.98 18.53
C ARG A 51 -20.30 8.62 19.07
N ARG A 52 -20.44 7.55 18.31
CA ARG A 52 -20.26 6.18 18.83
C ARG A 52 -18.92 5.57 18.45
N THR A 53 -18.32 6.01 17.36
CA THR A 53 -17.09 5.40 16.81
C THR A 53 -15.80 6.10 17.21
N TRP A 54 -15.80 6.98 18.23
CA TRP A 54 -14.60 7.74 18.59
C TRP A 54 -14.41 7.79 20.11
N PRO A 55 -14.05 6.65 20.75
CA PRO A 55 -13.70 6.64 22.15
C PRO A 55 -12.47 7.53 22.39
N VAL A 56 -12.45 8.15 23.56
CA VAL A 56 -11.28 8.87 24.06
C VAL A 56 -10.24 7.84 24.50
N ASP A 57 -8.96 8.12 24.25
CA ASP A 57 -7.80 7.29 24.62
C ASP A 57 -7.68 5.93 23.89
N ASP A 58 -8.41 5.72 22.79
CA ASP A 58 -8.20 4.57 21.88
C ASP A 58 -7.13 4.91 20.83
N GLU A 59 -5.89 4.45 21.04
CA GLU A 59 -4.72 4.79 20.21
C GLU A 59 -4.86 4.32 18.76
N GLN A 60 -5.74 3.36 18.48
CA GLN A 60 -5.98 2.85 17.14
C GLN A 60 -6.99 3.70 16.35
N GLN A 61 -7.70 4.61 17.02
CA GLN A 61 -8.78 5.40 16.42
C GLN A 61 -8.41 6.86 16.24
N VAL A 62 -7.34 7.11 15.49
CA VAL A 62 -6.97 8.45 14.99
C VAL A 62 -7.49 8.71 13.58
N GLN A 63 -7.90 7.67 12.85
CA GLN A 63 -8.49 7.77 11.53
C GLN A 63 -9.50 6.64 11.33
N ASN A 64 -10.59 6.93 10.62
CA ASN A 64 -11.57 5.95 10.20
C ASN A 64 -12.30 6.45 8.95
N THR A 65 -12.77 5.53 8.12
CA THR A 65 -13.62 5.83 6.96
C THR A 65 -14.93 5.07 7.13
N PHE A 66 -16.03 5.65 6.67
CA PHE A 66 -17.36 5.04 6.74
C PHE A 66 -17.99 5.03 5.37
N ASN A 67 -18.64 3.93 5.02
CA ASN A 67 -19.20 3.76 3.68
C ASN A 67 -20.72 3.78 3.75
N HIS A 68 -21.32 4.55 2.83
CA HIS A 68 -22.73 4.41 2.47
C HIS A 68 -22.79 4.12 0.97
N GLY A 69 -22.82 2.83 0.62
CA GLY A 69 -22.54 2.39 -0.74
C GLY A 69 -21.11 2.74 -1.14
N HIS A 70 -20.96 3.54 -2.20
CA HIS A 70 -19.68 4.05 -2.67
C HIS A 70 -19.39 5.48 -2.22
N LEU A 71 -20.21 6.05 -1.34
CA LEU A 71 -19.88 7.29 -0.64
C LEU A 71 -18.96 6.96 0.54
N LEU A 72 -17.73 7.45 0.49
CA LEU A 72 -16.75 7.32 1.57
C LEU A 72 -16.77 8.60 2.41
N LEU A 73 -16.96 8.45 3.72
CA LEU A 73 -16.88 9.50 4.72
C LEU A 73 -15.63 9.27 5.57
N GLY A 74 -14.55 9.99 5.28
CA GLY A 74 -13.33 9.90 6.06
C GLY A 74 -13.31 10.88 7.22
N VAL A 75 -12.80 10.44 8.36
CA VAL A 75 -12.60 11.24 9.56
C VAL A 75 -11.20 10.94 10.10
N GLN A 76 -10.46 11.98 10.45
CA GLN A 76 -9.11 11.89 11.02
C GLN A 76 -8.99 12.91 12.15
N ARG A 77 -8.27 12.57 13.21
CA ARG A 77 -7.93 13.47 14.32
C ARG A 77 -6.45 13.33 14.68
N ALA A 78 -5.80 14.43 15.01
CA ALA A 78 -4.39 14.45 15.38
C ALA A 78 -4.10 13.67 16.67
N HIS A 79 -5.05 13.63 17.60
CA HIS A 79 -4.94 12.87 18.85
C HIS A 79 -6.31 12.38 19.34
N ASN A 80 -6.30 11.26 20.05
CA ASN A 80 -7.48 10.58 20.59
C ASN A 80 -7.87 11.02 22.02
N SER A 81 -7.11 11.93 22.63
CA SER A 81 -7.32 12.39 24.02
C SER A 81 -8.56 13.27 24.21
N ILE A 82 -9.23 13.64 23.11
CA ILE A 82 -10.48 14.40 23.13
C ILE A 82 -11.49 13.80 22.15
N PRO A 83 -12.81 13.93 22.43
CA PRO A 83 -13.84 13.61 21.46
C PRO A 83 -13.76 14.55 20.24
N LEU A 84 -14.29 14.08 19.11
CA LEU A 84 -14.45 14.90 17.91
C LEU A 84 -15.32 16.13 18.21
N ARG A 85 -14.79 17.32 17.97
CA ARG A 85 -15.46 18.59 18.23
C ARG A 85 -16.34 19.02 17.08
N TYR A 86 -15.91 18.75 15.85
CA TYR A 86 -16.49 19.37 14.66
C TYR A 86 -17.23 18.41 13.73
N CYS A 87 -17.23 17.10 14.01
CA CYS A 87 -17.68 16.07 13.07
C CYS A 87 -19.03 16.32 12.42
N MET A 88 -20.06 16.64 13.22
CA MET A 88 -21.41 16.86 12.68
C MET A 88 -21.49 18.12 11.82
N ASP A 89 -20.83 19.19 12.23
CA ASP A 89 -20.91 20.48 11.55
C ASP A 89 -20.01 20.49 10.30
N ALA A 90 -18.81 19.92 10.38
CA ALA A 90 -17.89 19.74 9.26
C ALA A 90 -18.52 18.91 8.13
N LEU A 91 -19.12 17.75 8.43
CA LEU A 91 -19.77 16.94 7.41
C LEU A 91 -20.99 17.63 6.80
N LYS A 92 -21.76 18.39 7.59
CA LYS A 92 -22.86 19.22 7.06
C LYS A 92 -22.35 20.35 6.17
N ASP A 93 -21.24 20.98 6.51
CA ASP A 93 -20.64 22.04 5.72
C ASP A 93 -20.12 21.50 4.37
N ILE A 94 -19.48 20.32 4.36
CA ILE A 94 -19.09 19.65 3.11
C ILE A 94 -20.31 19.34 2.24
N ILE A 95 -21.39 18.83 2.84
CA ILE A 95 -22.64 18.54 2.10
C ILE A 95 -23.21 19.84 1.51
N ALA A 96 -23.39 20.87 2.33
CA ALA A 96 -24.01 22.12 1.91
C ALA A 96 -23.20 22.86 0.84
N GLN A 97 -21.88 22.95 1.02
CA GLN A 97 -21.03 23.75 0.15
C GLN A 97 -20.61 22.99 -1.10
N CYS A 98 -20.17 21.72 -0.95
CA CYS A 98 -19.60 20.96 -2.06
C CYS A 98 -20.65 20.12 -2.79
N ILE A 99 -21.51 19.42 -2.05
CA ILE A 99 -22.51 18.55 -2.67
C ILE A 99 -23.68 19.40 -3.19
N GLU A 100 -24.28 20.24 -2.36
CA GLU A 100 -25.44 21.06 -2.76
C GLU A 100 -25.02 22.30 -3.56
N GLY A 101 -24.09 23.10 -3.04
CA GLY A 101 -23.68 24.36 -3.66
C GLY A 101 -22.90 24.21 -4.96
N ALA A 102 -21.85 23.38 -4.96
CA ALA A 102 -20.94 23.26 -6.10
C ALA A 102 -21.30 22.12 -7.09
N GLY A 103 -22.22 21.23 -6.72
CA GLY A 103 -22.57 20.10 -7.57
C GLY A 103 -21.45 19.06 -7.71
N LEU A 104 -20.66 18.87 -6.66
CA LEU A 104 -19.50 17.98 -6.62
C LEU A 104 -19.79 16.73 -5.77
N TRP A 105 -19.04 15.66 -5.99
CA TRP A 105 -19.07 14.46 -5.15
C TRP A 105 -18.11 14.52 -3.96
N ARG A 106 -17.18 15.46 -4.00
CA ARG A 106 -16.04 15.48 -3.09
C ARG A 106 -15.82 16.83 -2.45
N GLY A 107 -15.55 16.80 -1.16
CA GLY A 107 -15.05 17.94 -0.40
C GLY A 107 -14.41 17.49 0.90
N PHE A 108 -13.64 18.38 1.50
CA PHE A 108 -13.07 18.16 2.81
C PHE A 108 -13.15 19.41 3.67
N TRP A 109 -12.96 19.22 4.96
CA TRP A 109 -13.01 20.24 5.99
C TRP A 109 -11.96 19.91 7.03
N ASP A 110 -11.16 20.89 7.45
CA ASP A 110 -10.06 20.70 8.40
C ASP A 110 -10.02 21.85 9.42
N LEU A 111 -10.01 21.51 10.71
CA LEU A 111 -9.82 22.45 11.81
C LEU A 111 -9.25 21.77 13.05
N ASP A 112 -8.29 22.42 13.71
CA ASP A 112 -7.65 21.96 14.96
C ASP A 112 -7.13 20.51 14.90
N GLY A 113 -6.67 20.07 13.71
CA GLY A 113 -6.17 18.72 13.49
C GLY A 113 -7.28 17.67 13.38
N GLU A 114 -8.54 18.06 13.23
CA GLU A 114 -9.63 17.18 12.79
C GLU A 114 -9.92 17.40 11.31
N LEU A 115 -9.71 16.36 10.50
CA LEU A 115 -9.97 16.37 9.06
C LEU A 115 -11.16 15.47 8.74
N TYR A 116 -12.10 16.00 7.96
CA TYR A 116 -13.31 15.33 7.50
C TYR A 116 -13.37 15.38 5.99
N ASN A 117 -13.76 14.30 5.34
CA ASN A 117 -13.96 14.29 3.89
C ASN A 117 -15.14 13.42 3.48
N ILE A 118 -15.77 13.81 2.37
CA ILE A 118 -16.75 12.98 1.66
C ILE A 118 -16.21 12.78 0.24
N SER A 119 -16.24 11.56 -0.28
CA SER A 119 -15.83 11.26 -1.65
C SER A 119 -16.67 10.15 -2.28
N ASN A 120 -16.68 10.10 -3.61
CA ASN A 120 -17.29 9.02 -4.38
C ASN A 120 -16.19 8.08 -4.91
N SER A 121 -16.17 6.84 -4.43
CA SER A 121 -15.22 5.80 -4.87
C SER A 121 -15.60 5.16 -6.20
N ASN A 122 -16.84 5.34 -6.65
CA ASN A 122 -17.38 4.87 -7.93
C ASN A 122 -17.48 6.00 -8.97
N TYR A 123 -16.77 7.11 -8.79
CA TYR A 123 -16.82 8.24 -9.73
C TYR A 123 -16.41 7.81 -11.15
N PRO A 124 -17.14 8.21 -12.23
CA PRO A 124 -18.21 9.22 -12.27
C PRO A 124 -19.63 8.73 -12.00
N HIS A 125 -19.80 7.47 -11.60
CA HIS A 125 -21.10 6.83 -11.44
C HIS A 125 -21.79 7.18 -10.12
N ASN A 126 -23.06 6.79 -10.02
CA ASN A 126 -23.90 6.95 -8.85
C ASN A 126 -23.34 6.13 -7.67
N PRO A 127 -23.03 6.77 -6.52
CA PRO A 127 -22.47 6.05 -5.38
C PRO A 127 -23.50 5.52 -4.39
N LEU A 128 -24.79 5.85 -4.58
CA LEU A 128 -25.85 5.43 -3.66
C LEU A 128 -26.20 3.95 -3.85
N LEU A 129 -26.72 3.32 -2.80
CA LEU A 129 -27.11 1.92 -2.79
C LEU A 129 -28.43 1.69 -3.54
N PRO A 130 -28.68 0.49 -4.06
CA PRO A 130 -30.02 0.08 -4.46
C PRO A 130 -31.00 0.22 -3.29
N GLY A 131 -32.02 1.07 -3.46
CA GLY A 131 -33.03 1.36 -2.43
C GLY A 131 -32.88 2.73 -1.77
N ASP A 132 -31.75 3.41 -1.94
CA ASP A 132 -31.67 4.84 -1.63
C ASP A 132 -32.52 5.65 -2.61
N ASP A 133 -33.08 6.78 -2.17
CA ASP A 133 -33.69 7.73 -3.09
C ASP A 133 -32.59 8.28 -4.02
N GLY A 134 -32.78 8.13 -5.34
CA GLY A 134 -31.77 8.46 -6.33
C GLY A 134 -30.65 7.44 -6.48
N GLY A 135 -30.64 6.37 -5.68
CA GLY A 135 -29.81 5.20 -5.94
C GLY A 135 -30.15 4.55 -7.29
N PRO A 136 -29.25 3.71 -7.83
CA PRO A 136 -29.61 2.90 -8.98
C PRO A 136 -30.90 2.17 -8.61
N SER A 137 -31.94 2.36 -9.44
CA SER A 137 -33.20 1.67 -9.18
C SER A 137 -32.85 0.17 -9.05
N SER A 138 -33.41 -0.51 -8.05
CA SER A 138 -33.37 -2.00 -8.02
C SER A 138 -34.07 -2.63 -9.23
N LEU A 139 -34.52 -1.77 -10.16
CA LEU A 139 -35.25 -1.94 -11.40
C LEU A 139 -34.67 -1.03 -12.50
N GLU A 140 -33.40 -0.60 -12.42
CA GLU A 140 -32.70 -0.16 -13.64
C GLU A 140 -32.91 -1.24 -14.71
N PRO A 141 -33.09 -0.85 -15.99
CA PRO A 141 -33.63 -1.72 -17.03
C PRO A 141 -32.93 -3.05 -16.91
N ASN A 142 -33.69 -4.14 -17.08
CA ASN A 142 -33.30 -5.55 -17.01
C ASN A 142 -32.06 -5.85 -17.90
N ILE A 143 -30.96 -5.18 -17.61
CA ILE A 143 -29.60 -5.36 -18.10
C ILE A 143 -29.36 -6.71 -17.50
N SER A 144 -29.49 -7.71 -18.38
CA SER A 144 -29.15 -9.07 -18.05
C SER A 144 -27.81 -8.98 -17.33
N PRO A 145 -27.61 -9.56 -16.13
CA PRO A 145 -26.36 -9.39 -15.42
C PRO A 145 -25.13 -9.74 -16.28
N CYS A 146 -25.29 -10.56 -17.31
CA CYS A 146 -24.30 -10.82 -18.37
C CYS A 146 -23.87 -9.64 -19.25
N ASP A 147 -24.61 -8.53 -19.24
CA ASP A 147 -24.36 -7.32 -20.00
C ASP A 147 -23.61 -6.28 -19.15
N TYR A 148 -23.33 -6.55 -17.87
CA TYR A 148 -22.43 -5.68 -17.08
C TYR A 148 -21.03 -5.68 -17.69
N PRO A 149 -20.35 -4.51 -17.76
CA PRO A 149 -18.97 -4.46 -18.22
C PRO A 149 -18.10 -5.36 -17.35
N LYS A 150 -17.41 -6.32 -17.98
CA LYS A 150 -16.61 -7.36 -17.31
C LYS A 150 -15.47 -6.81 -16.44
N HIS A 151 -15.06 -5.57 -16.71
CA HIS A 151 -14.01 -4.84 -16.00
C HIS A 151 -14.58 -3.75 -15.07
N HIS A 152 -15.87 -3.81 -14.76
CA HIS A 152 -16.44 -2.87 -13.79
C HIS A 152 -16.29 -3.46 -12.38
N PRO A 153 -15.64 -2.77 -11.42
CA PRO A 153 -15.50 -3.25 -10.04
C PRO A 153 -16.81 -3.63 -9.38
N ALA A 154 -17.87 -2.86 -9.67
CA ALA A 154 -19.19 -3.15 -9.11
C ALA A 154 -19.85 -4.39 -9.74
N ALA A 155 -19.42 -4.88 -10.92
CA ALA A 155 -20.08 -6.00 -11.60
C ALA A 155 -20.14 -7.29 -10.78
N PHE A 156 -19.15 -7.55 -9.91
CA PHE A 156 -19.19 -8.70 -8.99
C PHE A 156 -20.26 -8.55 -7.90
N VAL A 157 -20.48 -7.33 -7.40
CA VAL A 157 -21.52 -7.07 -6.40
C VAL A 157 -22.90 -6.99 -7.08
N ASP A 158 -23.00 -6.22 -8.17
CA ASP A 158 -24.22 -5.93 -8.91
C ASP A 158 -24.81 -7.16 -9.63
N SER A 159 -23.96 -8.15 -9.96
CA SER A 159 -24.42 -9.45 -10.49
C SER A 159 -24.98 -10.38 -9.43
N GLY A 160 -24.90 -10.03 -8.15
CA GLY A 160 -25.26 -10.90 -7.03
C GLY A 160 -24.19 -11.96 -6.70
N ALA A 161 -23.07 -11.99 -7.42
CA ALA A 161 -22.01 -12.97 -7.23
C ALA A 161 -21.37 -12.91 -5.84
N ALA A 162 -21.23 -11.71 -5.28
CA ALA A 162 -20.70 -11.52 -3.94
C ALA A 162 -21.58 -12.18 -2.86
N GLN A 163 -22.89 -11.91 -2.88
CA GLN A 163 -23.85 -12.52 -1.94
C GLN A 163 -23.96 -14.03 -2.16
N TYR A 164 -23.99 -14.48 -3.42
CA TYR A 164 -24.03 -15.90 -3.75
C TYR A 164 -22.81 -16.65 -3.21
N LEU A 165 -21.62 -16.04 -3.29
CA LEU A 165 -20.40 -16.59 -2.72
C LEU A 165 -20.48 -16.67 -1.19
N GLU A 166 -20.93 -15.60 -0.54
CA GLU A 166 -21.11 -15.56 0.92
C GLU A 166 -22.06 -16.66 1.40
N ASP A 167 -23.24 -16.78 0.79
CA ASP A 167 -24.24 -17.79 1.12
C ASP A 167 -23.68 -19.21 0.91
N PHE A 168 -22.94 -19.42 -0.18
CA PHE A 168 -22.29 -20.70 -0.45
C PHE A 168 -21.26 -21.04 0.64
N LEU A 169 -20.40 -20.09 1.00
CA LEU A 169 -19.35 -20.27 1.99
C LEU A 169 -19.91 -20.47 3.41
N ALA A 170 -21.02 -19.82 3.75
CA ALA A 170 -21.72 -20.04 5.01
C ALA A 170 -22.27 -21.47 5.15
N ILE A 171 -22.66 -22.10 4.04
CA ILE A 171 -23.25 -23.46 4.03
C ILE A 171 -22.17 -24.54 3.89
N GLN A 172 -21.22 -24.35 2.95
CA GLN A 172 -20.26 -25.39 2.55
C GLN A 172 -18.90 -25.23 3.23
N GLY A 173 -18.63 -24.08 3.85
CA GLY A 173 -17.32 -23.71 4.39
C GLY A 173 -16.38 -23.13 3.32
N ASP A 174 -15.21 -22.66 3.78
CA ASP A 174 -14.14 -22.05 2.98
C ASP A 174 -13.24 -23.06 2.25
N ASP A 175 -13.56 -24.33 2.37
CA ASP A 175 -12.65 -25.40 2.00
C ASP A 175 -12.98 -25.97 0.62
N ASN A 176 -12.03 -25.86 -0.31
CA ASN A 176 -12.17 -26.21 -1.73
C ASN A 176 -13.45 -25.64 -2.36
N TRP A 177 -13.90 -24.49 -1.85
CA TRP A 177 -15.19 -23.90 -2.16
C TRP A 177 -15.35 -23.66 -3.66
N PHE A 178 -14.29 -23.20 -4.33
CA PHE A 178 -14.33 -22.87 -5.75
C PHE A 178 -14.58 -24.13 -6.60
N PHE A 179 -13.90 -25.23 -6.27
CA PHE A 179 -14.09 -26.51 -6.94
C PHE A 179 -15.45 -27.15 -6.61
N ALA A 180 -15.92 -27.01 -5.36
CA ALA A 180 -17.24 -27.48 -4.96
C ALA A 180 -18.36 -26.74 -5.72
N MET A 181 -18.22 -25.42 -5.88
CA MET A 181 -19.14 -24.57 -6.63
C MET A 181 -19.14 -24.94 -8.13
N GLU A 182 -17.97 -25.19 -8.72
CA GLU A 182 -17.85 -25.64 -10.11
C GLU A 182 -18.51 -27.00 -10.36
N ARG A 183 -18.29 -27.97 -9.47
CA ARG A 183 -18.93 -29.28 -9.54
C ARG A 183 -20.45 -29.18 -9.43
N GLY A 184 -20.94 -28.31 -8.55
CA GLY A 184 -22.37 -28.01 -8.41
C GLY A 184 -22.96 -27.43 -9.69
N ALA A 185 -22.32 -26.40 -10.26
CA ALA A 185 -22.82 -25.70 -11.44
C ALA A 185 -22.85 -26.57 -12.72
N THR A 186 -22.02 -27.61 -12.77
CA THR A 186 -21.89 -28.54 -13.92
C THR A 186 -22.65 -29.86 -13.73
N ASN A 187 -23.50 -30.00 -12.71
CA ASN A 187 -24.17 -31.26 -12.37
C ASN A 187 -23.20 -32.45 -12.24
N GLY A 188 -21.99 -32.19 -11.74
CA GLY A 188 -20.93 -33.21 -11.61
C GLY A 188 -20.26 -33.63 -12.92
N GLN A 189 -20.56 -32.98 -14.05
CA GLN A 189 -19.90 -33.25 -15.35
C GLN A 189 -18.59 -32.46 -15.55
N GLY A 190 -18.24 -31.55 -14.64
CA GLY A 190 -16.93 -30.91 -14.65
C GLY A 190 -15.82 -31.95 -14.54
N THR A 191 -14.95 -32.03 -15.54
CA THR A 191 -13.71 -32.81 -15.43
C THR A 191 -12.91 -32.24 -14.26
N ALA A 192 -12.29 -33.11 -13.46
CA ALA A 192 -11.45 -32.74 -12.32
C ALA A 192 -10.16 -31.99 -12.73
N GLU A 193 -10.12 -31.42 -13.93
CA GLU A 193 -8.91 -31.00 -14.65
C GLU A 193 -8.99 -29.56 -15.18
N LEU A 194 -9.86 -28.71 -14.64
CA LEU A 194 -9.57 -27.29 -14.76
C LEU A 194 -8.47 -26.96 -13.74
N PRO A 195 -7.27 -26.55 -14.18
CA PRO A 195 -6.16 -26.27 -13.29
C PRO A 195 -6.63 -25.24 -12.26
N SER A 196 -6.45 -25.56 -10.97
CA SER A 196 -7.02 -24.77 -9.90
C SER A 196 -6.51 -23.33 -9.99
N CYS A 197 -7.39 -22.35 -9.79
CA CYS A 197 -7.01 -20.94 -9.70
C CYS A 197 -6.01 -20.64 -8.57
N GLY A 198 -5.76 -21.63 -7.71
CA GLY A 198 -4.72 -21.64 -6.71
C GLY A 198 -3.29 -21.80 -7.22
N VAL A 199 -3.05 -21.96 -8.53
CA VAL A 199 -1.70 -22.11 -9.10
C VAL A 199 -1.36 -20.93 -10.01
N ILE A 200 -0.16 -20.38 -9.85
CA ILE A 200 0.36 -19.21 -10.60
C ILE A 200 0.61 -19.54 -12.09
N GLU A 201 0.98 -20.78 -12.40
CA GLU A 201 1.42 -21.20 -13.74
C GLU A 201 0.38 -22.08 -14.45
N GLY A 202 0.14 -21.79 -15.74
CA GLY A 202 -0.56 -22.69 -16.66
C GLY A 202 -2.08 -22.77 -16.54
N ALA A 203 -2.71 -22.02 -15.64
CA ALA A 203 -4.15 -22.07 -15.40
C ALA A 203 -4.89 -20.85 -15.95
N ASN A 204 -5.71 -21.01 -17.00
CA ASN A 204 -6.68 -19.98 -17.35
C ASN A 204 -7.96 -20.19 -16.54
N CYS A 205 -8.12 -19.39 -15.49
CA CYS A 205 -9.29 -19.42 -14.63
C CYS A 205 -10.49 -18.63 -15.13
N SER A 206 -10.32 -17.92 -16.24
CA SER A 206 -11.40 -17.17 -16.86
C SER A 206 -12.53 -18.10 -17.30
N PRO A 207 -13.79 -17.64 -17.29
CA PRO A 207 -14.89 -18.40 -17.84
C PRO A 207 -14.64 -18.69 -19.33
N SER A 208 -14.85 -19.94 -19.75
CA SER A 208 -14.60 -20.40 -21.13
C SER A 208 -15.79 -20.18 -22.07
N LYS A 209 -16.96 -19.86 -21.51
CA LYS A 209 -18.21 -19.60 -22.25
C LYS A 209 -18.73 -18.21 -21.96
N ASP A 210 -19.67 -17.76 -22.79
CA ASP A 210 -20.42 -16.54 -22.51
C ASP A 210 -21.25 -16.68 -21.23
N CYS A 211 -21.48 -15.56 -20.53
CA CYS A 211 -22.25 -15.54 -19.29
C CYS A 211 -23.65 -16.16 -19.45
N ARG A 212 -24.28 -16.00 -20.63
CA ARG A 212 -25.62 -16.54 -20.90
C ARG A 212 -25.63 -18.07 -21.04
N GLU A 213 -24.46 -18.69 -21.19
CA GLU A 213 -24.30 -20.14 -21.31
C GLU A 213 -23.95 -20.81 -19.97
N TYR A 214 -23.71 -20.02 -18.91
CA TYR A 214 -23.49 -20.55 -17.56
C TYR A 214 -24.82 -20.81 -16.85
N THR A 215 -24.89 -21.90 -16.10
CA THR A 215 -26.09 -22.29 -15.32
C THR A 215 -26.49 -21.21 -14.29
N SER A 216 -25.50 -20.49 -13.74
CA SER A 216 -25.69 -19.38 -12.81
C SER A 216 -24.81 -18.21 -13.28
N THR A 217 -25.42 -17.04 -13.40
CA THR A 217 -24.73 -15.81 -13.75
C THR A 217 -23.81 -15.35 -12.61
N GLU A 218 -24.22 -15.55 -11.37
CA GLU A 218 -23.43 -15.31 -10.17
C GLU A 218 -22.11 -16.10 -10.23
N PHE A 219 -22.19 -17.39 -10.57
CA PHE A 219 -21.00 -18.22 -10.72
C PHE A 219 -20.10 -17.79 -11.90
N TYR A 220 -20.69 -17.27 -12.99
CA TYR A 220 -19.90 -16.70 -14.08
C TYR A 220 -19.01 -15.55 -13.58
N TYR A 221 -19.57 -14.61 -12.81
CA TYR A 221 -18.81 -13.48 -12.27
C TYR A 221 -17.79 -13.91 -11.21
N ILE A 222 -18.09 -14.92 -10.39
CA ILE A 222 -17.09 -15.53 -9.50
C ILE A 222 -15.90 -16.07 -10.30
N ARG A 223 -16.14 -16.83 -11.39
CA ARG A 223 -15.04 -17.32 -12.25
C ARG A 223 -14.29 -16.19 -12.94
N LEU A 224 -14.99 -15.17 -13.40
CA LEU A 224 -14.39 -14.01 -14.05
C LEU A 224 -13.41 -13.33 -13.10
N VAL A 225 -13.84 -13.01 -11.88
CA VAL A 225 -12.99 -12.40 -10.84
C VAL A 225 -11.84 -13.32 -10.45
N SER A 226 -12.10 -14.61 -10.22
CA SER A 226 -11.04 -15.58 -9.92
C SER A 226 -9.99 -15.63 -11.03
N GLY A 227 -10.41 -15.56 -12.29
CA GLY A 227 -9.53 -15.46 -13.45
C GLY A 227 -8.68 -14.20 -13.45
N LEU A 228 -9.27 -13.04 -13.14
CA LEU A 228 -8.56 -11.76 -13.05
C LEU A 228 -7.54 -11.75 -11.90
N ILE A 229 -7.92 -12.26 -10.72
CA ILE A 229 -7.00 -12.41 -9.58
C ILE A 229 -5.83 -13.31 -9.96
N ASN A 230 -6.11 -14.49 -10.53
CA ASN A 230 -5.05 -15.41 -10.96
C ASN A 230 -4.10 -14.73 -11.97
N GLN A 231 -4.63 -14.08 -13.00
CA GLN A 231 -3.83 -13.34 -13.99
C GLN A 231 -3.01 -12.21 -13.36
N PHE A 232 -3.54 -11.49 -12.38
CA PHE A 232 -2.80 -10.48 -11.64
C PHE A 232 -1.57 -11.09 -10.96
N PHE A 233 -1.76 -12.18 -10.20
CA PHE A 233 -0.66 -12.85 -9.52
C PHE A 233 0.35 -13.49 -10.50
N THR A 234 -0.11 -14.05 -11.62
CA THR A 234 0.78 -14.55 -12.69
C THR A 234 1.63 -13.43 -13.27
N ARG A 235 1.03 -12.28 -13.62
CA ARG A 235 1.79 -11.13 -14.13
C ARG A 235 2.73 -10.56 -13.08
N ALA A 236 2.30 -10.46 -11.83
CA ALA A 236 3.16 -10.03 -10.73
C ALA A 236 4.36 -10.97 -10.56
N HIS A 237 4.12 -12.28 -10.68
CA HIS A 237 5.17 -13.28 -10.62
C HIS A 237 6.17 -13.17 -11.78
N GLU A 238 5.68 -13.11 -13.02
CA GLU A 238 6.52 -12.93 -14.22
C GLU A 238 7.35 -11.66 -14.12
N LYS A 239 6.74 -10.55 -13.70
CA LYS A 239 7.45 -9.28 -13.50
C LYS A 239 8.50 -9.36 -12.40
N LEU A 240 8.21 -10.00 -11.28
CA LEU A 240 9.21 -10.22 -10.23
C LEU A 240 10.38 -11.06 -10.75
N GLN A 241 10.14 -12.06 -11.59
CA GLN A 241 11.22 -12.85 -12.22
C GLN A 241 12.07 -12.00 -13.17
N ASP A 242 11.45 -11.21 -14.04
CA ASP A 242 12.17 -10.30 -14.95
C ASP A 242 13.04 -9.32 -14.17
N GLU A 243 12.46 -8.70 -13.13
CA GLU A 243 13.17 -7.76 -12.27
C GLU A 243 14.25 -8.44 -11.41
N THR A 244 14.07 -9.71 -11.03
CA THR A 244 15.12 -10.51 -10.37
C THR A 244 16.36 -10.57 -11.24
N ILE A 245 16.16 -10.88 -12.52
CA ILE A 245 17.24 -11.04 -13.48
C ILE A 245 17.95 -9.69 -13.64
N LEU A 246 17.21 -8.59 -13.75
CA LEU A 246 17.78 -7.24 -13.81
C LEU A 246 18.57 -6.88 -12.54
N ASN A 247 18.07 -7.22 -11.35
CA ASN A 247 18.77 -6.97 -10.09
C ASN A 247 20.05 -7.79 -9.93
N ILE A 248 20.06 -9.04 -10.40
CA ILE A 248 21.27 -9.86 -10.41
C ILE A 248 22.34 -9.20 -11.30
N LEU A 249 21.94 -8.61 -12.42
CA LEU A 249 22.86 -7.84 -13.28
C LEU A 249 23.30 -6.54 -12.61
N ALA A 250 22.40 -5.85 -11.91
CA ALA A 250 22.72 -4.62 -11.16
C ALA A 250 23.74 -4.87 -10.04
N ILE A 251 23.73 -6.03 -9.38
CA ILE A 251 24.75 -6.39 -8.38
C ILE A 251 26.15 -6.41 -9.02
N ASP A 252 26.30 -7.00 -10.21
CA ASP A 252 27.59 -7.04 -10.89
C ASP A 252 28.09 -5.63 -11.22
N GLU A 253 27.17 -4.74 -11.59
CA GLU A 253 27.44 -3.33 -11.84
C GLU A 253 27.82 -2.57 -10.56
N ILE A 254 27.09 -2.75 -9.46
CA ILE A 254 27.41 -2.16 -8.14
C ILE A 254 28.80 -2.61 -7.67
N ILE A 255 29.13 -3.90 -7.82
CA ILE A 255 30.45 -4.42 -7.45
C ILE A 255 31.53 -3.82 -8.35
N ALA A 256 31.28 -3.70 -9.65
CA ALA A 256 32.23 -3.13 -10.61
C ALA A 256 32.49 -1.63 -10.37
N ASP A 257 31.45 -0.91 -9.97
CA ASP A 257 31.49 0.52 -9.66
C ASP A 257 32.34 0.79 -8.42
N PHE A 258 31.99 0.15 -7.30
CA PHE A 258 32.63 0.45 -6.02
C PHE A 258 33.92 -0.33 -5.76
N LYS A 259 34.20 -1.39 -6.52
CA LYS A 259 35.46 -2.18 -6.47
C LYS A 259 35.89 -2.55 -5.04
N PRO A 260 35.05 -3.30 -4.30
CA PRO A 260 35.37 -3.69 -2.92
C PRO A 260 36.74 -4.35 -2.83
N ASP A 261 37.55 -3.90 -1.86
CA ASP A 261 38.89 -4.45 -1.63
C ASP A 261 38.78 -5.94 -1.29
N PRO A 262 39.36 -6.85 -2.10
CA PRO A 262 39.23 -8.28 -1.87
C PRO A 262 39.91 -8.76 -0.58
N THR A 263 40.76 -7.94 0.04
CA THR A 263 41.42 -8.26 1.32
C THR A 263 40.51 -8.08 2.52
N HIS A 264 39.45 -7.29 2.39
CA HIS A 264 38.44 -7.11 3.43
C HIS A 264 37.35 -8.15 3.16
N ALA A 265 37.41 -9.26 3.89
CA ALA A 265 36.40 -10.30 3.77
C ALA A 265 35.03 -9.70 4.10
N VAL A 266 34.19 -9.56 3.07
CA VAL A 266 32.78 -9.21 3.27
C VAL A 266 32.20 -10.26 4.19
N ASP A 267 31.69 -9.84 5.36
CA ASP A 267 31.03 -10.75 6.29
C ASP A 267 29.90 -11.47 5.54
N PRO A 268 29.95 -12.81 5.41
CA PRO A 268 28.90 -13.59 4.78
C PRO A 268 27.50 -13.32 5.34
N ASN A 269 27.42 -12.81 6.58
CA ASN A 269 26.17 -12.51 7.26
C ASN A 269 25.59 -11.12 6.93
N ILE A 270 26.31 -10.27 6.19
CA ILE A 270 25.83 -8.92 5.87
C ILE A 270 24.58 -8.96 4.98
N PHE A 271 24.43 -9.99 4.15
CA PHE A 271 23.21 -10.23 3.38
C PHE A 271 22.11 -10.88 4.22
N ASN A 272 22.45 -11.64 5.27
CA ASN A 272 21.46 -12.17 6.21
C ASN A 272 20.76 -11.06 7.00
N THR A 273 21.43 -9.92 7.22
CA THR A 273 20.84 -8.75 7.90
C THR A 273 19.84 -7.99 7.02
N MET A 274 19.80 -8.23 5.70
CA MET A 274 18.74 -7.69 4.84
C MET A 274 17.36 -8.30 5.15
N ALA A 275 17.32 -9.50 5.75
CA ALA A 275 16.10 -10.25 6.07
C ALA A 275 15.36 -9.77 7.34
N GLY A 276 15.90 -8.79 8.08
CA GLY A 276 15.33 -8.30 9.34
C GLY A 276 14.16 -7.31 9.22
N ALA A 277 13.84 -6.84 8.01
CA ALA A 277 12.62 -6.06 7.78
C ALA A 277 11.44 -7.03 7.58
N PRO A 278 10.23 -6.76 8.11
CA PRO A 278 9.09 -7.68 8.10
C PRO A 278 8.50 -8.02 6.70
N ALA A 279 9.23 -7.76 5.62
CA ALA A 279 8.82 -8.09 4.27
C ALA A 279 9.10 -9.54 3.83
N MET A 280 10.10 -10.27 4.33
CA MET A 280 10.32 -11.67 3.85
C MET A 280 11.27 -12.46 4.76
N ALA A 281 10.76 -13.51 5.44
CA ALA A 281 11.47 -14.25 6.49
C ALA A 281 12.11 -15.57 6.00
N GLY A 282 13.36 -15.85 6.42
CA GLY A 282 13.92 -17.22 6.59
C GLY A 282 15.32 -17.50 6.00
N ALA A 283 16.37 -17.53 6.85
CA ALA A 283 17.77 -17.92 6.52
C ALA A 283 17.96 -19.46 6.42
N VAL A 284 19.05 -20.04 5.86
CA VAL A 284 20.32 -20.35 6.58
C VAL A 284 21.43 -20.92 5.64
N ALA A 285 22.66 -20.41 5.85
CA ALA A 285 24.06 -20.91 5.80
C ALA A 285 24.63 -21.93 4.77
N GLY A 286 25.82 -21.57 4.26
CA GLY A 286 26.91 -22.49 3.86
C GLY A 286 27.98 -21.81 2.99
N ALA A 287 29.15 -21.48 3.55
CA ALA A 287 30.26 -20.84 2.82
C ALA A 287 31.45 -21.79 2.60
N ALA A 288 32.02 -21.75 1.39
CA ALA A 288 33.34 -22.26 1.03
C ALA A 288 34.20 -21.10 0.46
N PRO A 289 35.54 -21.12 0.60
CA PRO A 289 36.38 -19.95 0.35
C PRO A 289 36.78 -19.79 -1.13
N GLY A 290 36.75 -18.55 -1.61
CA GLY A 290 37.16 -18.10 -2.95
C GLY A 290 37.24 -16.57 -3.04
N PRO A 291 37.82 -15.98 -4.11
CA PRO A 291 38.14 -14.55 -4.19
C PRO A 291 36.89 -13.68 -3.95
N ALA A 292 37.00 -12.65 -3.10
CA ALA A 292 35.87 -11.94 -2.48
C ALA A 292 34.76 -11.51 -3.45
N GLY A 293 35.08 -11.06 -4.67
CA GLY A 293 34.08 -10.71 -5.68
C GLY A 293 33.18 -11.88 -6.12
N VAL A 294 33.71 -13.11 -6.15
CA VAL A 294 32.94 -14.33 -6.45
C VAL A 294 32.06 -14.73 -5.26
N ILE A 295 32.53 -14.51 -4.02
CA ILE A 295 31.73 -14.77 -2.82
C ILE A 295 30.55 -13.81 -2.73
N VAL A 296 30.78 -12.50 -2.86
CA VAL A 296 29.71 -11.49 -2.80
C VAL A 296 28.66 -11.75 -3.89
N ARG A 297 29.11 -12.00 -5.13
CA ARG A 297 28.21 -12.31 -6.24
C ARG A 297 27.39 -13.58 -6.00
N SER A 298 28.03 -14.66 -5.56
CA SER A 298 27.34 -15.92 -5.28
C SER A 298 26.37 -15.81 -4.11
N GLN A 299 26.73 -15.08 -3.05
CA GLN A 299 25.87 -14.89 -1.89
C GLN A 299 24.69 -13.96 -2.18
N ALA A 300 24.92 -12.84 -2.85
CA ALA A 300 23.85 -11.93 -3.24
C ALA A 300 22.89 -12.60 -4.23
N SER A 301 23.42 -13.37 -5.20
CA SER A 301 22.59 -14.15 -6.13
C SER A 301 21.79 -15.24 -5.42
N VAL A 302 22.39 -15.99 -4.49
CA VAL A 302 21.68 -16.98 -3.66
C VAL A 302 20.61 -16.32 -2.81
N HIS A 303 20.91 -15.18 -2.19
CA HIS A 303 19.99 -14.46 -1.32
C HIS A 303 18.79 -13.90 -2.09
N LEU A 304 19.03 -13.21 -3.22
CA LEU A 304 17.95 -12.77 -4.11
C LEU A 304 17.10 -13.96 -4.54
N LYS A 305 17.72 -15.04 -5.01
CA LYS A 305 17.00 -16.26 -5.39
C LYS A 305 16.12 -16.77 -4.26
N THR A 306 16.62 -16.83 -3.02
CA THR A 306 15.83 -17.24 -1.85
C THR A 306 14.65 -16.31 -1.60
N ILE A 307 14.85 -14.99 -1.65
CA ILE A 307 13.77 -14.00 -1.52
C ILE A 307 12.69 -14.25 -2.56
N PHE A 308 13.07 -14.43 -3.82
CA PHE A 308 12.12 -14.67 -4.92
C PHE A 308 11.43 -16.02 -4.81
N ASP A 309 12.14 -17.07 -4.42
CA ASP A 309 11.56 -18.40 -4.19
C ASP A 309 10.52 -18.36 -3.05
N GLU A 310 10.82 -17.67 -1.94
CA GLU A 310 9.87 -17.48 -0.83
C GLU A 310 8.71 -16.55 -1.22
N THR A 311 8.95 -15.52 -2.04
CA THR A 311 7.89 -14.64 -2.57
C THR A 311 6.93 -15.43 -3.45
N ARG A 312 7.48 -16.19 -4.41
CA ARG A 312 6.71 -17.08 -5.29
C ARG A 312 5.89 -18.08 -4.48
N LYS A 313 6.53 -18.73 -3.50
CA LYS A 313 5.87 -19.68 -2.61
C LYS A 313 4.76 -19.01 -1.80
N SER A 314 4.98 -17.79 -1.31
CA SER A 314 3.98 -17.02 -0.56
C SER A 314 2.79 -16.62 -1.43
N MET A 315 3.03 -16.15 -2.67
CA MET A 315 1.98 -15.86 -3.64
C MET A 315 1.17 -17.11 -3.99
N ALA A 316 1.84 -18.24 -4.24
CA ALA A 316 1.17 -19.51 -4.55
C ALA A 316 0.37 -20.02 -3.36
N THR A 317 0.91 -19.90 -2.15
CA THR A 317 0.25 -20.23 -0.88
C THR A 317 -1.00 -19.39 -0.68
N LEU A 318 -0.90 -18.08 -0.92
CA LEU A 318 -2.02 -17.15 -0.80
C LEU A 318 -3.12 -17.47 -1.82
N LEU A 319 -2.77 -17.64 -3.09
CA LEU A 319 -3.73 -18.05 -4.15
C LEU A 319 -4.40 -19.37 -3.81
N ALA A 320 -3.62 -20.37 -3.43
CA ALA A 320 -4.14 -21.68 -3.06
C ALA A 320 -5.13 -21.56 -1.90
N ARG A 321 -4.81 -20.78 -0.86
CA ARG A 321 -5.72 -20.56 0.26
C ARG A 321 -6.97 -19.77 -0.14
N LEU A 322 -6.83 -18.72 -0.96
CA LEU A 322 -7.94 -17.91 -1.45
C LEU A 322 -9.00 -18.76 -2.16
N PHE A 323 -8.55 -19.75 -2.93
CA PHE A 323 -9.43 -20.67 -3.66
C PHE A 323 -9.69 -21.99 -2.92
N GLY A 324 -9.39 -22.04 -1.62
CA GLY A 324 -9.88 -23.07 -0.69
C GLY A 324 -8.95 -24.27 -0.43
N ASN A 325 -7.67 -24.23 -0.80
CA ASN A 325 -6.77 -25.33 -0.50
C ASN A 325 -6.50 -25.45 1.02
N ARG A 326 -6.93 -26.57 1.63
CA ARG A 326 -6.85 -26.85 3.08
C ARG A 326 -5.44 -27.11 3.58
N ASP A 327 -4.53 -27.53 2.72
CA ASP A 327 -3.17 -27.91 3.12
C ASP A 327 -2.29 -26.70 3.45
N VAL A 328 -2.85 -25.49 3.29
CA VAL A 328 -2.18 -24.23 3.50
C VAL A 328 -2.60 -23.58 4.82
N LYS A 329 -1.67 -23.52 5.78
CA LYS A 329 -1.81 -22.75 7.02
C LYS A 329 -1.62 -21.24 6.76
N TYR A 330 -2.56 -20.61 6.09
CA TYR A 330 -2.59 -19.17 5.88
C TYR A 330 -3.96 -18.62 6.28
N SER A 331 -3.98 -17.55 7.08
CA SER A 331 -5.24 -16.92 7.48
C SER A 331 -5.57 -15.78 6.53
N LEU A 332 -6.66 -15.94 5.76
CA LEU A 332 -7.19 -14.85 4.94
C LEU A 332 -7.69 -13.68 5.80
N SER A 333 -8.09 -13.92 7.06
CA SER A 333 -8.47 -12.84 7.98
C SER A 333 -7.31 -11.90 8.24
N ASN A 334 -6.10 -12.43 8.48
CA ASN A 334 -4.91 -11.62 8.73
C ASN A 334 -4.55 -10.76 7.51
N LEU A 335 -4.77 -11.29 6.30
CA LEU A 335 -4.61 -10.50 5.09
C LEU A 335 -5.64 -9.36 5.03
N VAL A 336 -6.91 -9.66 5.25
CA VAL A 336 -7.98 -8.64 5.28
C VAL A 336 -7.69 -7.58 6.34
N ASP A 337 -7.30 -7.96 7.55
CA ASP A 337 -6.94 -7.04 8.62
C ASP A 337 -5.73 -6.16 8.24
N GLY A 338 -4.71 -6.76 7.61
CA GLY A 338 -3.54 -6.05 7.09
C GLY A 338 -3.87 -5.12 5.92
N MET A 339 -4.94 -5.39 5.18
CA MET A 339 -5.46 -4.46 4.17
C MET A 339 -6.26 -3.34 4.85
N LYS A 340 -7.10 -3.66 5.84
CA LYS A 340 -7.87 -2.67 6.62
C LYS A 340 -6.97 -1.63 7.27
N SER A 341 -5.87 -2.07 7.88
CA SER A 341 -4.89 -1.16 8.48
C SER A 341 -4.19 -0.24 7.46
N ARG A 342 -4.22 -0.58 6.17
CA ARG A 342 -3.71 0.25 5.06
C ARG A 342 -4.81 1.11 4.41
N GLY A 343 -5.95 1.25 5.08
CA GLY A 343 -7.07 2.06 4.60
C GLY A 343 -7.98 1.38 3.59
N PHE A 344 -7.79 0.08 3.33
CA PHE A 344 -8.77 -0.69 2.57
C PHE A 344 -10.04 -0.85 3.40
N GLN A 345 -11.21 -0.66 2.81
CA GLN A 345 -12.47 -0.94 3.48
C GLN A 345 -13.28 -1.94 2.66
N PRO A 346 -13.66 -3.09 3.25
CA PRO A 346 -14.45 -4.09 2.55
C PRO A 346 -15.84 -3.55 2.24
N VAL A 347 -16.51 -4.16 1.27
CA VAL A 347 -17.92 -3.87 0.96
C VAL A 347 -18.80 -4.14 2.20
N ALA A 348 -18.47 -5.16 2.98
CA ALA A 348 -19.10 -5.46 4.26
C ALA A 348 -18.08 -6.07 5.24
N ASP A 349 -18.13 -5.64 6.50
CA ASP A 349 -17.16 -6.05 7.53
C ASP A 349 -17.39 -7.46 8.08
N ASP A 350 -18.60 -8.01 7.91
CA ASP A 350 -19.03 -9.31 8.40
C ASP A 350 -18.93 -10.45 7.37
N TRP A 351 -18.58 -10.12 6.13
CA TRP A 351 -18.38 -11.12 5.08
C TRP A 351 -17.15 -12.00 5.34
N VAL A 352 -17.21 -13.23 4.84
CA VAL A 352 -16.05 -14.12 4.92
C VAL A 352 -14.88 -13.53 4.11
N PRO A 353 -13.63 -13.73 4.55
CA PRO A 353 -12.46 -13.09 3.92
C PRO A 353 -12.33 -13.33 2.42
N ALA A 354 -12.75 -14.49 1.91
CA ALA A 354 -12.72 -14.77 0.48
C ALA A 354 -13.69 -13.87 -0.31
N ALA A 355 -14.92 -13.66 0.17
CA ALA A 355 -15.88 -12.76 -0.47
C ALA A 355 -15.40 -11.30 -0.42
N VAL A 356 -14.85 -10.88 0.73
CA VAL A 356 -14.20 -9.57 0.88
C VAL A 356 -13.09 -9.39 -0.17
N ILE A 357 -12.17 -10.35 -0.27
CA ILE A 357 -11.07 -10.31 -1.24
C ILE A 357 -11.62 -10.30 -2.67
N LEU A 358 -12.59 -11.13 -3.05
CA LEU A 358 -13.11 -11.14 -4.42
C LEU A 358 -13.90 -9.86 -4.78
N SER A 359 -14.46 -9.17 -3.79
CA SER A 359 -15.19 -7.92 -3.99
C SER A 359 -14.33 -6.68 -4.23
N MET A 360 -13.01 -6.79 -4.08
CA MET A 360 -12.14 -5.62 -4.21
C MET A 360 -12.03 -5.16 -5.67
N PRO A 361 -11.70 -3.88 -5.90
CA PRO A 361 -11.55 -3.33 -7.23
C PRO A 361 -10.28 -3.80 -7.97
N TRP A 362 -9.91 -5.09 -7.89
CA TRP A 362 -8.93 -5.70 -8.81
C TRP A 362 -9.41 -5.65 -10.27
N MET A 363 -10.71 -5.36 -10.47
CA MET A 363 -11.42 -5.43 -11.74
C MET A 363 -11.44 -4.14 -12.55
N GLY A 364 -11.08 -2.99 -11.98
CA GLY A 364 -11.15 -1.73 -12.75
C GLY A 364 -10.30 -1.84 -14.02
N GLU A 365 -10.67 -1.11 -15.08
CA GLU A 365 -9.82 -0.82 -16.25
C GLU A 365 -8.52 -0.07 -15.89
N SER A 366 -7.92 -0.36 -14.72
CA SER A 366 -6.49 -0.30 -14.61
C SER A 366 -5.90 -1.42 -15.47
N GLU A 367 -5.89 -1.22 -16.78
CA GLU A 367 -4.69 -1.52 -17.54
C GLU A 367 -3.52 -1.01 -16.68
N SER A 368 -2.80 -1.90 -16.00
CA SER A 368 -1.56 -1.53 -15.29
C SER A 368 -1.67 -0.29 -14.39
N ALA A 369 -2.57 -0.23 -13.39
CA ALA A 369 -2.36 0.71 -12.28
C ALA A 369 -1.05 0.33 -11.62
N ASP A 370 -0.02 0.98 -12.13
CA ASP A 370 1.40 0.96 -11.89
C ASP A 370 2.01 -0.23 -11.16
N LEU A 371 1.51 -1.48 -11.31
CA LEU A 371 2.22 -2.63 -10.73
C LEU A 371 3.64 -2.68 -11.30
N THR A 372 3.79 -2.28 -12.57
CA THR A 372 5.12 -2.09 -13.16
C THR A 372 5.87 -0.98 -12.44
N GLY A 373 5.35 0.24 -12.28
CA GLY A 373 6.07 1.30 -11.56
C GLY A 373 6.31 1.03 -10.08
N SER A 374 5.38 0.42 -9.34
CA SER A 374 5.58 0.00 -7.95
C SER A 374 6.61 -1.13 -7.83
N LEU A 375 6.64 -2.09 -8.77
CA LEU A 375 7.70 -3.09 -8.82
C LEU A 375 9.04 -2.45 -9.21
N THR A 376 9.05 -1.58 -10.22
CA THR A 376 10.24 -0.83 -10.66
C THR A 376 10.77 0.07 -9.55
N GLU A 377 9.91 0.72 -8.77
CA GLU A 377 10.24 1.52 -7.60
C GLU A 377 10.76 0.63 -6.46
N GLY A 378 10.12 -0.52 -6.21
CA GLY A 378 10.60 -1.52 -5.26
C GLY A 378 12.00 -2.03 -5.63
N VAL A 379 12.25 -2.26 -6.92
CA VAL A 379 13.55 -2.65 -7.49
C VAL A 379 14.57 -1.52 -7.35
N HIS A 380 14.15 -0.28 -7.60
CA HIS A 380 14.98 0.90 -7.39
C HIS A 380 15.43 0.99 -5.93
N PHE A 381 14.53 0.83 -4.98
CA PHE A 381 14.87 0.75 -3.55
C PHE A 381 15.78 -0.46 -3.25
N MET A 382 15.54 -1.62 -3.83
CA MET A 382 16.44 -2.78 -3.64
C MET A 382 17.87 -2.46 -4.08
N ASN A 383 18.05 -1.79 -5.23
CA ASN A 383 19.37 -1.38 -5.71
C ASN A 383 20.02 -0.36 -4.78
N GLN A 384 19.28 0.64 -4.33
CA GLN A 384 19.78 1.61 -3.35
C GLN A 384 20.20 0.95 -2.03
N ARG A 385 19.42 -0.01 -1.55
CA ARG A 385 19.75 -0.79 -0.35
C ARG A 385 21.01 -1.64 -0.55
N LEU A 386 21.14 -2.28 -1.71
CA LEU A 386 22.33 -3.04 -2.08
C LEU A 386 23.58 -2.17 -2.09
N VAL A 387 23.48 -0.92 -2.57
CA VAL A 387 24.58 0.05 -2.47
C VAL A 387 24.96 0.28 -1.01
N GLY A 388 24.01 0.55 -0.11
CA GLY A 388 24.29 0.70 1.32
C GLY A 388 25.00 -0.51 1.94
N VAL A 389 24.56 -1.73 1.60
CA VAL A 389 25.21 -2.97 2.04
C VAL A 389 26.62 -3.12 1.47
N THR A 390 26.83 -2.82 0.18
CA THR A 390 28.16 -2.83 -0.43
C THR A 390 29.08 -1.82 0.22
N LEU A 391 28.62 -0.60 0.47
CA LEU A 391 29.38 0.43 1.17
C LEU A 391 29.81 -0.05 2.57
N LYS A 392 28.88 -0.62 3.34
CA LYS A 392 29.17 -1.18 4.66
C LYS A 392 30.18 -2.32 4.59
N ALA A 393 30.03 -3.23 3.62
CA ALA A 393 30.96 -4.33 3.38
C ALA A 393 32.39 -3.84 3.08
N MET A 394 32.51 -2.68 2.44
CA MET A 394 33.79 -2.02 2.15
C MET A 394 34.37 -1.26 3.35
N GLY A 395 33.69 -1.26 4.50
CA GLY A 395 34.12 -0.54 5.70
C GLY A 395 33.85 0.97 5.63
N TYR A 396 32.95 1.41 4.73
CA TYR A 396 32.46 2.78 4.79
C TYR A 396 31.50 2.96 5.96
N LEU A 397 31.57 4.16 6.53
CA LEU A 397 30.68 4.68 7.56
C LEU A 397 30.31 6.13 7.23
N VAL A 398 29.29 6.65 7.88
CA VAL A 398 28.97 8.08 7.84
C VAL A 398 29.61 8.77 9.03
N MET A 399 30.36 9.84 8.76
CA MET A 399 30.84 10.75 9.80
C MET A 399 29.90 11.93 9.94
N MET A 400 29.49 12.20 11.18
CA MET A 400 28.90 13.46 11.60
C MET A 400 30.02 14.32 12.22
N ILE A 401 30.37 15.41 11.54
CA ILE A 401 31.42 16.33 11.94
C ILE A 401 30.76 17.57 12.55
N LYS A 402 30.96 17.73 13.86
CA LYS A 402 30.48 18.91 14.60
C LYS A 402 31.43 20.08 14.43
N ASN A 403 30.90 21.29 14.63
CA ASN A 403 31.61 22.58 14.58
C ASN A 403 32.14 22.99 13.20
N TYR A 404 31.85 22.23 12.14
CA TYR A 404 32.09 22.69 10.78
C TYR A 404 31.05 23.74 10.41
N SER A 405 31.48 24.79 9.74
CA SER A 405 30.61 25.68 9.00
C SER A 405 30.09 25.01 7.73
N GLU A 406 29.00 25.52 7.17
CA GLU A 406 28.48 25.09 5.87
C GLU A 406 29.56 25.21 4.77
N SER A 407 30.38 26.28 4.81
CA SER A 407 31.50 26.45 3.89
C SER A 407 32.57 25.37 4.04
N GLU A 408 32.99 25.03 5.25
CA GLU A 408 33.98 23.96 5.48
C GLU A 408 33.41 22.59 5.08
N CYS A 409 32.11 22.37 5.29
CA CYS A 409 31.45 21.16 4.85
C CYS A 409 31.47 21.02 3.32
N SER A 410 31.25 22.12 2.60
CA SER A 410 31.26 22.14 1.13
C SER A 410 32.63 21.86 0.49
N GLU A 411 33.73 21.93 1.27
CA GLU A 411 35.06 21.54 0.80
C GLU A 411 35.24 20.03 0.71
N ILE A 412 34.37 19.24 1.36
CA ILE A 412 34.36 17.78 1.31
C ILE A 412 33.38 17.35 0.21
N GLU A 413 33.89 16.74 -0.86
CA GLU A 413 33.06 16.31 -1.97
C GLU A 413 31.96 15.33 -1.51
N GLY A 414 30.71 15.65 -1.87
CA GLY A 414 29.52 14.86 -1.56
C GLY A 414 29.08 14.91 -0.08
N ALA A 415 29.71 15.76 0.74
CA ALA A 415 29.22 16.04 2.08
C ALA A 415 27.95 16.90 2.05
N GLN A 416 27.13 16.80 3.09
CA GLN A 416 25.90 17.58 3.26
C GLN A 416 25.86 18.24 4.63
N PHE A 417 25.52 19.53 4.66
CA PHE A 417 25.32 20.27 5.90
C PHE A 417 23.84 20.19 6.32
N ILE A 418 23.55 19.46 7.40
CA ILE A 418 22.18 19.13 7.83
C ILE A 418 22.07 19.42 9.32
N ASP A 419 21.07 20.21 9.74
CA ASP A 419 20.78 20.53 11.14
C ASP A 419 22.01 21.04 11.95
N ASN A 420 22.87 21.85 11.32
CA ASN A 420 24.13 22.39 11.85
C ASN A 420 25.30 21.40 12.01
N ASP A 421 25.20 20.19 11.46
CA ASP A 421 26.29 19.22 11.43
C ASP A 421 26.65 18.89 9.97
N CYS A 422 27.93 18.60 9.72
CA CYS A 422 28.39 18.17 8.41
C CYS A 422 28.43 16.64 8.33
N TYR A 423 27.82 16.05 7.30
CA TYR A 423 27.77 14.60 7.09
C TYR A 423 28.59 14.22 5.86
N ALA A 424 29.48 13.24 6.01
CA ALA A 424 30.30 12.75 4.91
C ALA A 424 30.53 11.24 5.01
N VAL A 425 30.66 10.56 3.86
CA VAL A 425 31.00 9.13 3.82
C VAL A 425 32.51 8.95 3.89
N SER A 426 32.99 8.07 4.76
CA SER A 426 34.42 7.84 4.95
C SER A 426 34.74 6.41 5.32
N THR A 427 36.00 6.03 5.17
CA THR A 427 36.58 4.81 5.77
C THR A 427 37.52 5.20 6.91
N GLY A 428 37.68 4.31 7.89
CA GLY A 428 38.64 4.48 8.99
C GLY A 428 38.18 3.86 10.29
N SER A 429 39.13 3.58 11.18
CA SER A 429 38.85 3.19 12.56
C SER A 429 38.66 4.43 13.43
N ARG A 430 37.69 4.36 14.36
CA ARG A 430 37.33 5.44 15.29
C ARG A 430 38.60 6.02 15.96
N GLY A 431 39.10 7.16 15.47
CA GLY A 431 40.03 8.02 16.22
C GLY A 431 41.44 8.31 15.66
N LEU A 432 41.89 7.81 14.51
CA LEU A 432 43.29 8.06 14.07
C LEU A 432 43.53 8.53 12.63
N SER A 433 42.65 8.22 11.67
CA SER A 433 42.73 8.76 10.30
C SER A 433 41.45 8.39 9.56
N TYR A 434 40.71 9.39 9.08
CA TYR A 434 39.57 9.18 8.21
C TYR A 434 39.97 9.47 6.77
N LYS A 435 39.53 8.61 5.86
CA LYS A 435 39.67 8.83 4.43
C LYS A 435 38.27 8.97 3.84
N PHE A 436 37.92 10.18 3.40
CA PHE A 436 36.65 10.41 2.72
C PHE A 436 36.56 9.58 1.44
N MET A 437 35.32 9.22 1.09
CA MET A 437 35.01 8.55 -0.18
C MET A 437 35.53 9.40 -1.35
N GLY A 438 36.02 8.74 -2.41
CA GLY A 438 36.50 9.43 -3.60
C GLY A 438 35.38 10.20 -4.30
N ALA A 439 35.73 11.31 -4.94
CA ALA A 439 34.78 12.19 -5.64
C ALA A 439 33.98 11.47 -6.73
N GLU A 440 34.60 10.54 -7.45
CA GLU A 440 33.93 9.75 -8.48
C GLU A 440 32.95 8.74 -7.86
N ASP A 441 33.32 8.09 -6.75
CA ASP A 441 32.50 7.07 -6.11
C ASP A 441 31.27 7.69 -5.42
N ILE A 442 31.42 8.85 -4.78
CA ILE A 442 30.31 9.52 -4.08
C ILE A 442 29.26 10.07 -5.05
N LYS A 443 29.66 10.47 -6.27
CA LYS A 443 28.74 10.92 -7.33
C LYS A 443 27.83 9.82 -7.86
N LEU A 444 28.28 8.57 -7.81
CA LEU A 444 27.46 7.43 -8.24
C LEU A 444 26.16 7.32 -7.44
N LEU A 445 26.18 7.66 -6.14
CA LEU A 445 25.02 7.56 -5.26
C LEU A 445 23.81 8.33 -5.82
N PRO A 446 23.88 9.67 -6.02
CA PRO A 446 22.78 10.41 -6.61
C PRO A 446 22.66 10.21 -8.12
N GLU A 447 23.78 10.19 -8.88
CA GLU A 447 23.71 10.26 -10.36
C GLU A 447 23.28 8.94 -11.00
N LYS A 448 23.73 7.81 -10.46
CA LYS A 448 23.47 6.48 -11.03
C LYS A 448 22.40 5.72 -10.26
N TYR A 449 22.44 5.78 -8.93
CA TYR A 449 21.54 5.02 -8.06
C TYR A 449 20.35 5.85 -7.56
N GLY A 450 20.26 7.14 -7.92
CA GLY A 450 19.14 8.01 -7.54
C GLY A 450 19.00 8.20 -6.03
N ILE A 451 20.08 8.03 -5.27
CA ILE A 451 20.05 8.18 -3.81
C ILE A 451 20.03 9.67 -3.46
N ASP A 452 18.97 10.12 -2.80
CA ASP A 452 18.92 11.47 -2.23
C ASP A 452 19.90 11.52 -1.06
N MET A 453 20.98 12.29 -1.21
CA MET A 453 22.06 12.34 -0.22
C MET A 453 21.62 12.93 1.12
N VAL A 454 20.65 13.84 1.15
CA VAL A 454 20.13 14.41 2.40
C VAL A 454 19.33 13.36 3.15
N GLU A 455 18.42 12.67 2.46
CA GLU A 455 17.60 11.61 3.04
C GLU A 455 18.44 10.37 3.42
N PHE A 456 19.50 10.08 2.67
CA PHE A 456 20.50 9.06 3.00
C PHE A 456 21.17 9.32 4.36
N PHE A 457 21.67 10.54 4.58
CA PHE A 457 22.33 10.87 5.85
C PHE A 457 21.34 10.93 7.02
N LYS A 458 20.14 11.47 6.81
CA LYS A 458 19.07 11.44 7.84
C LYS A 458 18.70 10.02 8.23
N ASN A 459 18.56 9.10 7.26
CA ASN A 459 18.19 7.71 7.50
C ASN A 459 19.23 6.99 8.38
N ILE A 460 20.52 7.23 8.12
CA ILE A 460 21.62 6.65 8.89
C ILE A 460 21.69 7.24 10.30
N ARG A 461 21.45 8.55 10.43
CA ARG A 461 21.34 9.23 11.73
C ARG A 461 20.20 8.65 12.56
N GLU A 462 19.00 8.57 12.00
CA GLU A 462 17.81 8.04 12.68
C GLU A 462 18.04 6.60 13.14
N CYS A 463 18.62 5.77 12.27
CA CYS A 463 18.97 4.39 12.62
C CYS A 463 19.90 4.30 13.83
N SER A 464 20.91 5.17 13.90
CA SER A 464 21.84 5.20 15.04
C SER A 464 21.20 5.64 16.36
N THR A 465 20.13 6.45 16.30
CA THR A 465 19.46 7.01 17.48
C THR A 465 18.35 6.13 18.03
N LEU A 466 17.65 5.40 17.17
CA LEU A 466 16.50 4.57 17.56
C LEU A 466 16.93 3.25 18.23
N GLY A 467 18.16 2.78 17.99
CA GLY A 467 18.57 1.44 18.41
C GLY A 467 17.74 0.35 17.73
N ASP A 468 17.68 -0.86 18.31
CA ASP A 468 16.93 -1.99 17.74
C ASP A 468 15.39 -1.84 17.86
N ASP A 469 14.89 -0.80 18.54
CA ASP A 469 13.45 -0.54 18.72
C ASP A 469 12.87 0.24 17.53
N LEU A 470 12.69 -0.46 16.40
CA LEU A 470 12.16 0.08 15.15
C LEU A 470 10.63 0.28 15.23
N GLY A 471 10.20 1.45 15.69
CA GLY A 471 8.86 1.96 15.45
C GLY A 471 8.63 2.24 13.95
N VAL A 472 7.40 2.03 13.47
CA VAL A 472 7.02 2.03 12.03
C VAL A 472 7.06 3.43 11.36
N GLY A 473 7.45 4.48 12.08
CA GLY A 473 7.55 5.84 11.52
C GLY A 473 8.99 6.19 11.14
N SER A 474 9.28 6.27 9.83
CA SER A 474 10.48 6.97 9.32
C SER A 474 10.14 8.44 9.07
N LEU A 475 11.04 9.35 9.41
CA LEU A 475 10.91 10.77 9.00
C LEU A 475 11.50 11.02 7.61
N THR A 476 12.10 9.99 6.99
CA THR A 476 12.72 10.06 5.67
C THR A 476 11.90 9.36 4.60
N VAL A 477 12.23 9.64 3.33
CA VAL A 477 11.68 8.92 2.16
C VAL A 477 12.07 7.43 2.18
N TYR A 478 13.12 7.06 2.92
CA TYR A 478 13.58 5.69 3.08
C TYR A 478 12.99 5.02 4.32
N PRO A 479 12.72 3.69 4.30
CA PRO A 479 12.37 2.94 5.51
C PRO A 479 13.41 3.11 6.63
N ALA A 480 13.02 3.01 7.90
CA ALA A 480 13.96 3.11 9.01
C ALA A 480 15.11 2.09 8.89
N CYS A 481 16.35 2.51 9.16
CA CYS A 481 17.57 1.69 9.02
C CYS A 481 17.80 1.08 7.62
N PHE A 482 17.30 1.71 6.56
CA PHE A 482 17.39 1.19 5.20
C PHE A 482 18.82 0.92 4.73
N PHE A 483 19.74 1.89 4.87
CA PHE A 483 21.14 1.74 4.46
C PHE A 483 22.02 1.02 5.49
N ASN A 484 21.62 1.06 6.77
CA ASN A 484 22.28 0.39 7.90
C ASN A 484 23.81 0.63 8.00
N LEU A 485 24.30 1.79 7.59
CA LEU A 485 25.71 2.17 7.75
C LEU A 485 25.99 2.62 9.19
N ASP A 486 27.23 2.41 9.65
CA ASP A 486 27.63 2.90 10.96
C ASP A 486 27.73 4.43 10.95
N LEU A 487 27.33 5.07 12.06
CA LEU A 487 27.51 6.50 12.28
C LEU A 487 28.66 6.73 13.26
N ALA A 488 29.62 7.56 12.89
CA ALA A 488 30.73 8.00 13.74
C ALA A 488 30.64 9.50 14.01
N LEU A 489 30.83 9.88 15.28
CA LEU A 489 30.89 11.29 15.68
C LEU A 489 32.33 11.78 15.65
N HIS A 490 32.59 12.88 14.95
CA HIS A 490 33.83 13.62 14.98
C HIS A 490 33.58 15.04 15.52
N VAL A 491 34.40 15.46 16.47
CA VAL A 491 34.39 16.82 17.01
C VAL A 491 35.74 17.42 16.62
N SER A 492 35.72 18.41 15.73
CA SER A 492 36.91 19.10 15.23
C SER A 492 37.57 19.97 16.30
#